data_AF-A0A352R7B0-F1
#
_entry.id   AF-A0A352R7B0-F1
#
_cell.length_a   1.000
_cell.length_b   1.000
_cell.length_c   1.000
_cell.angle_alpha   90.00
_cell.angle_beta   90.00
_cell.angle_gamma   90.00
#
_symmetry.space_group_name_H-M   'P 1'
#
loop_
_entity.id
_entity.type
_entity.pdbx_description
1 polymer ?
#
loop_
_entity_poly.entity_id
_entity_poly.type
_entity_poly.pdbx_seq_one_letter_code
_entity_poly.pdbx_strand_id
1 'polypeptide(L)'
;MIRMRLNLYELYKNKMFTRSCIFMFLLFTFSVFGQNANPTASTAIKANFTMASVKAYQESATLKVEDYYHYLTLFSAESTSESLKNEIKSSIFNLFENENSTVVDYTAEEKPTISLKELLTKIENKNYLFSVSNFENSIVANDFWTIQYQLTITQNEKPTQLLLFQKVSFKPIIKAFGSTKKEVWTLFLGEVTLP
;
A
#
# COMPACT_ATOMS: atom_id res chain seq x y z
N MET A 1 13.56 64.98 68.51
CA MET A 1 13.85 63.54 68.31
C MET A 1 12.53 62.87 67.90
N ILE A 2 12.35 62.58 66.60
CA ILE A 2 11.07 62.19 66.00
C ILE A 2 10.83 60.68 66.22
N ARG A 3 9.75 60.34 66.91
CA ARG A 3 9.30 58.96 67.15
C ARG A 3 8.46 58.50 65.95
N MET A 4 9.05 57.67 65.09
CA MET A 4 8.32 57.03 63.99
C MET A 4 7.46 55.88 64.55
N ARG A 5 6.13 56.05 64.56
CA ARG A 5 5.20 54.95 64.89
C ARG A 5 5.05 54.06 63.65
N LEU A 6 5.56 52.83 63.71
CA LEU A 6 5.21 51.81 62.71
C LEU A 6 3.73 51.45 62.87
N ASN A 7 2.96 51.68 61.81
CA ASN A 7 1.54 51.37 61.74
C ASN A 7 1.36 49.88 61.41
N LEU A 8 0.85 49.09 62.37
CA LEU A 8 0.61 47.64 62.21
C LEU A 8 -0.32 47.30 61.02
N TYR A 9 -1.09 48.27 60.52
CA TYR A 9 -2.04 48.09 59.42
C TYR A 9 -1.36 47.81 58.06
N GLU A 10 -0.17 48.40 57.81
CA GLU A 10 0.59 48.20 56.57
C GLU A 10 1.23 46.80 56.48
N LEU A 11 1.60 46.22 57.64
CA LEU A 11 2.15 44.86 57.72
C LEU A 11 1.10 43.76 57.46
N TYR A 12 -0.17 44.02 57.78
CA TYR A 12 -1.25 43.04 57.58
C TYR A 12 -1.72 42.99 56.11
N LYS A 13 -1.68 44.12 55.40
CA LYS A 13 -2.06 44.24 53.99
C LYS A 13 -1.12 43.43 53.06
N ASN A 14 0.17 43.38 53.40
CA ASN A 14 1.18 42.67 52.60
C ASN A 14 1.11 41.13 52.71
N LYS A 15 0.56 40.60 53.82
CA LYS A 15 0.43 39.15 54.06
C LYS A 15 -0.74 38.52 53.29
N MET A 16 -1.76 39.31 52.97
CA MET A 16 -2.89 38.87 52.15
C MET A 16 -2.51 38.84 50.65
N PHE A 17 -1.68 39.79 50.20
CA PHE A 17 -1.19 39.87 48.82
C PHE A 17 -0.25 38.70 48.46
N THR A 18 0.66 38.32 49.36
CA THR A 18 1.58 37.18 49.16
C THR A 18 0.85 35.83 49.16
N ARG A 19 -0.24 35.68 49.91
CA ARG A 19 -1.09 34.47 49.89
C ARG A 19 -1.90 34.33 48.59
N SER A 20 -2.37 35.43 48.01
CA SER A 20 -3.05 35.43 46.72
C SER A 20 -2.13 35.08 45.54
N CYS A 21 -0.86 35.50 45.56
CA CYS A 21 0.10 35.15 44.51
C CYS A 21 0.46 33.65 44.49
N ILE A 22 0.54 33.00 45.65
CA ILE A 22 0.85 31.56 45.75
C ILE A 22 -0.30 30.69 45.22
N PHE A 23 -1.56 31.09 45.46
CA PHE A 23 -2.73 30.39 44.91
C PHE A 23 -2.89 30.59 43.40
N MET A 24 -2.50 31.76 42.88
CA MET A 24 -2.57 32.05 41.44
C MET A 24 -1.47 31.30 40.65
N PHE A 25 -0.33 30.98 41.27
CA PHE A 25 0.73 30.16 40.65
C PHE A 25 0.40 28.66 40.63
N LEU A 26 -0.33 28.16 41.65
CA LEU A 26 -0.72 26.75 41.76
C LEU A 26 -1.86 26.33 40.79
N LEU A 27 -2.60 27.29 40.24
CA LEU A 27 -3.67 27.02 39.28
C LEU A 27 -3.22 27.09 37.81
N PHE A 28 -2.01 27.56 37.53
CA PHE A 28 -1.49 27.68 36.15
C PHE A 28 -0.71 26.46 35.66
N THR A 29 -0.37 25.50 36.53
CA THR A 29 0.44 24.32 36.14
C THR A 29 -0.37 23.15 35.56
N PHE A 30 -1.71 23.25 35.49
CA PHE A 30 -2.57 22.17 35.00
C PHE A 30 -3.13 22.37 33.59
N SER A 31 -2.74 23.43 32.88
CA SER A 31 -3.13 23.65 31.49
C SER A 31 -2.04 23.20 30.50
N VAL A 32 -1.41 22.05 30.76
CA VAL A 32 -0.69 21.36 29.68
C VAL A 32 -1.76 20.75 28.80
N PHE A 33 -2.10 21.46 27.72
CA PHE A 33 -2.78 20.86 26.59
C PHE A 33 -1.93 19.68 26.13
N GLY A 34 -2.34 18.46 26.48
CA GLY A 34 -1.83 17.26 25.84
C GLY A 34 -2.19 17.36 24.37
N GLN A 35 -1.26 17.83 23.54
CA GLN A 35 -1.36 17.62 22.11
C GLN A 35 -1.29 16.11 21.91
N ASN A 36 -2.47 15.51 21.71
CA ASN A 36 -2.60 14.16 21.21
C ASN A 36 -2.22 14.21 19.73
N ALA A 37 -0.93 14.46 19.46
CA ALA A 37 -0.34 14.15 18.19
C ALA A 37 -0.38 12.63 18.13
N ASN A 38 -1.49 12.08 17.62
CA ASN A 38 -1.49 10.70 17.13
C ASN A 38 -0.32 10.67 16.14
N PRO A 39 0.81 10.02 16.47
CA PRO A 39 1.86 9.87 15.48
C PRO A 39 1.19 9.19 14.29
N THR A 40 1.35 9.75 13.08
CA THR A 40 0.83 9.15 11.87
C THR A 40 1.25 7.68 11.89
N ALA A 41 0.27 6.77 11.98
CA ALA A 41 0.54 5.35 12.05
C ALA A 41 1.45 4.98 10.89
N SER A 42 2.59 4.35 11.18
CA SER A 42 3.57 4.00 10.17
C SER A 42 2.90 3.13 9.11
N THR A 43 3.00 3.49 7.84
CA THR A 43 2.50 2.66 6.72
C THR A 43 3.48 1.55 6.35
N ALA A 44 4.60 1.43 7.07
CA ALA A 44 5.58 0.39 6.82
C ALA A 44 5.03 -0.99 7.22
N ILE A 45 5.12 -1.96 6.31
CA ILE A 45 4.70 -3.35 6.48
C ILE A 45 5.33 -3.95 7.74
N LYS A 46 6.65 -3.76 7.92
CA LYS A 46 7.38 -4.28 9.09
C LYS A 46 6.96 -3.64 10.42
N ALA A 47 6.30 -2.48 10.40
CA ALA A 47 5.78 -1.82 11.59
C ALA A 47 4.39 -2.34 12.00
N ASN A 48 3.67 -3.00 11.11
CA ASN A 48 2.29 -3.45 11.33
C ASN A 48 2.12 -4.98 11.33
N PHE A 49 3.08 -5.71 10.76
CA PHE A 49 2.97 -7.15 10.54
C PHE A 49 4.18 -7.92 11.04
N THR A 50 3.91 -9.11 11.60
CA THR A 50 4.97 -10.07 11.92
C THR A 50 5.58 -10.63 10.64
N MET A 51 6.83 -11.12 10.71
CA MET A 51 7.47 -11.75 9.55
C MET A 51 6.68 -12.95 9.01
N ALA A 52 6.03 -13.73 9.89
CA ALA A 52 5.18 -14.84 9.48
C ALA A 52 3.96 -14.35 8.68
N SER A 53 3.32 -13.26 9.14
CA SER A 53 2.23 -12.62 8.40
C SER A 53 2.70 -12.08 7.05
N VAL A 54 3.87 -11.45 6.98
CA VAL A 54 4.44 -10.95 5.73
C VAL A 54 4.66 -12.10 4.73
N LYS A 55 5.20 -13.23 5.18
CA LYS A 55 5.36 -14.42 4.31
C LYS A 55 4.04 -14.93 3.77
N ALA A 56 3.00 -15.00 4.59
CA ALA A 56 1.67 -15.40 4.12
C ALA A 56 1.11 -14.43 3.06
N TYR A 57 1.35 -13.13 3.20
CA TYR A 57 0.96 -12.15 2.18
C TYR A 57 1.81 -12.27 0.90
N GLN A 58 3.09 -12.63 1.01
CA GLN A 58 3.94 -12.91 -0.14
C GLN A 58 3.45 -14.14 -0.91
N GLU A 59 3.06 -15.21 -0.23
CA GLU A 59 2.42 -16.38 -0.84
C GLU A 59 1.08 -16.00 -1.52
N SER A 60 0.25 -15.20 -0.85
CA SER A 60 -0.98 -14.67 -1.47
C SER A 60 -0.72 -13.79 -2.69
N ALA A 61 0.41 -13.08 -2.72
CA ALA A 61 0.80 -12.29 -3.89
C ALA A 61 1.25 -13.18 -5.06
N THR A 62 1.95 -14.28 -4.79
CA THR A 62 2.26 -15.29 -5.81
C THR A 62 0.98 -15.81 -6.48
N LEU A 63 -0.04 -16.21 -5.69
CA LEU A 63 -1.33 -16.65 -6.23
C LEU A 63 -2.00 -15.56 -7.09
N LYS A 64 -1.89 -14.29 -6.68
CA LYS A 64 -2.41 -13.16 -7.45
C LYS A 64 -1.69 -12.98 -8.81
N VAL A 65 -0.40 -13.26 -8.88
CA VAL A 65 0.36 -13.26 -10.14
C VAL A 65 -0.10 -14.42 -11.02
N GLU A 66 -0.34 -15.60 -10.45
CA GLU A 66 -0.89 -16.75 -11.17
C GLU A 66 -2.28 -16.44 -11.77
N ASP A 67 -3.18 -15.87 -10.97
CA ASP A 67 -4.52 -15.42 -11.41
C ASP A 67 -4.41 -14.45 -12.59
N TYR A 68 -3.47 -13.49 -12.53
CA TYR A 68 -3.24 -12.54 -13.61
C TYR A 68 -2.89 -13.25 -14.94
N TYR A 69 -1.92 -14.17 -14.95
CA TYR A 69 -1.54 -14.87 -16.17
C TYR A 69 -2.58 -15.89 -16.64
N HIS A 70 -3.35 -16.47 -15.71
CA HIS A 70 -4.52 -17.28 -16.05
C HIS A 70 -5.57 -16.45 -16.79
N TYR A 71 -5.87 -15.25 -16.29
CA TYR A 71 -6.79 -14.32 -16.96
C TYR A 71 -6.26 -13.84 -18.30
N LEU A 72 -4.96 -13.58 -18.46
CA LEU A 72 -4.39 -13.26 -19.78
C LEU A 72 -4.58 -14.40 -20.78
N THR A 73 -4.44 -15.65 -20.33
CA THR A 73 -4.67 -16.84 -21.17
C THR A 73 -6.12 -16.90 -21.63
N LEU A 74 -7.07 -16.77 -20.71
CA LEU A 74 -8.50 -16.76 -21.03
C LEU A 74 -8.88 -15.58 -21.95
N PHE A 75 -8.31 -14.41 -21.71
CA PHE A 75 -8.56 -13.20 -22.51
C PHE A 75 -7.99 -13.33 -23.93
N SER A 76 -6.81 -13.93 -24.08
CA SER A 76 -6.16 -14.11 -25.37
C SER A 76 -6.85 -15.16 -26.25
N ALA A 77 -7.53 -16.14 -25.64
CA ALA A 77 -8.22 -17.19 -26.38
C ALA A 77 -9.32 -16.63 -27.30
N GLU A 78 -9.31 -17.08 -28.55
CA GLU A 78 -10.33 -16.74 -29.56
C GLU A 78 -11.69 -17.38 -29.25
N SER A 79 -11.68 -18.49 -28.51
CA SER A 79 -12.90 -19.21 -28.09
C SER A 79 -13.66 -18.52 -26.95
N THR A 80 -13.05 -17.55 -26.28
CA THR A 80 -13.68 -16.79 -25.18
C THR A 80 -14.65 -15.74 -25.77
N SER A 81 -15.91 -15.76 -25.31
CA SER A 81 -16.91 -14.80 -25.79
C SER A 81 -16.57 -13.35 -25.42
N GLU A 82 -17.02 -12.41 -26.24
CA GLU A 82 -16.80 -10.97 -26.02
C GLU A 82 -17.31 -10.48 -24.67
N SER A 83 -18.49 -10.95 -24.23
CA SER A 83 -19.04 -10.60 -22.91
C SER A 83 -18.11 -11.04 -21.77
N LEU A 84 -17.58 -12.26 -21.86
CA LEU A 84 -16.67 -12.81 -20.87
C LEU A 84 -15.30 -12.10 -20.91
N LYS A 85 -14.81 -11.72 -22.09
CA LYS A 85 -13.58 -10.91 -22.22
C LYS A 85 -13.67 -9.58 -21.49
N ASN A 86 -14.83 -8.92 -21.53
CA ASN A 86 -15.04 -7.67 -20.82
C ASN A 86 -15.01 -7.85 -19.28
N GLU A 87 -15.55 -8.96 -18.77
CA GLU A 87 -15.46 -9.32 -17.34
C GLU A 87 -14.03 -9.70 -16.93
N ILE A 88 -13.32 -10.47 -17.76
CA ILE A 88 -11.92 -10.84 -17.53
C ILE A 88 -11.03 -9.61 -17.53
N LYS A 89 -11.21 -8.71 -18.50
CA LYS A 89 -10.48 -7.43 -18.57
C LYS A 89 -10.67 -6.59 -17.32
N SER A 90 -11.91 -6.50 -16.84
CA SER A 90 -12.22 -5.80 -15.58
C SER A 90 -11.54 -6.48 -14.39
N SER A 91 -11.53 -7.82 -14.35
CA SER A 91 -10.84 -8.60 -13.32
C SER A 91 -9.33 -8.35 -13.33
N ILE A 92 -8.71 -8.35 -14.51
CA ILE A 92 -7.29 -8.02 -14.68
C ILE A 92 -6.99 -6.63 -14.14
N PHE A 93 -7.75 -5.61 -14.54
CA PHE A 93 -7.54 -4.24 -14.03
C PHE A 93 -7.68 -4.14 -12.51
N ASN A 94 -8.62 -4.86 -11.91
CA ASN A 94 -8.79 -4.90 -10.45
C ASN A 94 -7.65 -5.60 -9.69
N LEU A 95 -6.80 -6.40 -10.36
CA LEU A 95 -5.61 -6.96 -9.74
C LEU A 95 -4.51 -5.90 -9.55
N PHE A 96 -4.48 -4.89 -10.42
CA PHE A 96 -3.45 -3.87 -10.44
C PHE A 96 -3.81 -2.64 -9.60
N GLU A 97 -2.78 -1.93 -9.14
CA GLU A 97 -2.96 -0.66 -8.42
C GLU A 97 -3.52 0.44 -9.33
N ASN A 98 -3.18 0.38 -10.61
CA ASN A 98 -3.58 1.33 -11.65
C ASN A 98 -3.81 0.58 -12.98
N GLU A 99 -4.89 0.89 -13.69
CA GLU A 99 -5.19 0.32 -15.02
C GLU A 99 -4.11 0.63 -16.07
N ASN A 100 -3.34 1.70 -15.85
CA ASN A 100 -2.22 2.13 -16.69
C ASN A 100 -0.85 1.64 -16.18
N SER A 101 -0.81 0.62 -15.32
CA SER A 101 0.45 0.02 -14.88
C SER A 101 1.30 -0.42 -16.08
N THR A 102 2.60 -0.23 -15.98
CA THR A 102 3.54 -0.63 -17.03
C THR A 102 3.87 -2.12 -16.93
N VAL A 103 3.87 -2.81 -18.06
CA VAL A 103 4.13 -4.24 -18.16
C VAL A 103 5.05 -4.51 -19.34
N VAL A 104 5.76 -5.63 -19.32
CA VAL A 104 6.58 -6.07 -20.46
C VAL A 104 5.68 -6.47 -21.63
N ASP A 105 6.00 -5.97 -22.83
CA ASP A 105 5.39 -6.42 -24.07
C ASP A 105 5.98 -7.76 -24.49
N TYR A 106 5.29 -8.85 -24.18
CA TYR A 106 5.74 -10.20 -24.56
C TYR A 106 5.68 -10.48 -26.06
N THR A 107 5.01 -9.62 -26.83
CA THR A 107 4.71 -9.83 -28.26
C THR A 107 5.78 -9.24 -29.18
N ALA A 108 6.57 -8.29 -28.68
CA ALA A 108 7.66 -7.64 -29.43
C ALA A 108 9.00 -8.35 -29.19
N GLU A 109 9.91 -8.29 -30.16
CA GLU A 109 11.23 -8.96 -30.06
C GLU A 109 12.10 -8.38 -28.93
N GLU A 110 12.17 -7.05 -28.85
CA GLU A 110 12.97 -6.33 -27.84
C GLU A 110 12.32 -6.28 -26.45
N LYS A 111 11.08 -6.77 -26.31
CA LYS A 111 10.32 -6.82 -25.06
C LYS A 111 10.29 -5.47 -24.29
N PRO A 112 9.94 -4.35 -24.94
CA PRO A 112 9.83 -3.05 -24.27
C PRO A 112 8.74 -3.05 -23.21
N THR A 113 8.74 -2.06 -22.33
CA THR A 113 7.62 -1.82 -21.41
C THR A 113 6.51 -1.01 -22.10
N ILE A 114 5.27 -1.45 -21.95
CA ILE A 114 4.06 -0.83 -22.49
C ILE A 114 3.00 -0.72 -21.39
N SER A 115 1.90 -0.01 -21.65
CA SER A 115 0.77 -0.02 -20.71
C SER A 115 0.06 -1.38 -20.69
N LEU A 116 -0.50 -1.76 -19.54
CA LEU A 116 -1.33 -2.96 -19.41
C LEU A 116 -2.47 -2.99 -20.44
N LYS A 117 -3.13 -1.84 -20.67
CA LYS A 117 -4.19 -1.70 -21.68
C LYS A 117 -3.70 -1.99 -23.10
N GLU A 118 -2.49 -1.54 -23.44
CA GLU A 118 -1.87 -1.82 -24.73
C GLU A 118 -1.53 -3.31 -24.86
N LEU A 119 -0.97 -3.93 -23.81
CA LEU A 119 -0.69 -5.36 -23.81
C LEU A 119 -1.97 -6.17 -24.09
N LEU A 120 -3.07 -5.86 -23.39
CA LEU A 120 -4.37 -6.52 -23.61
C LEU A 120 -4.80 -6.41 -25.08
N THR A 121 -4.69 -5.21 -25.66
CA THR A 121 -5.02 -5.01 -27.08
C THR A 121 -4.17 -5.88 -28.02
N LYS A 122 -2.88 -6.06 -27.71
CA LYS A 122 -1.96 -6.88 -28.54
C LYS A 122 -2.25 -8.37 -28.48
N ILE A 123 -2.69 -8.88 -27.33
CA ILE A 123 -2.89 -10.33 -27.12
C ILE A 123 -4.31 -10.82 -27.40
N GLU A 124 -5.27 -9.92 -27.60
CA GLU A 124 -6.68 -10.25 -27.82
C GLU A 124 -6.88 -11.13 -29.06
N ASN A 125 -7.55 -12.28 -28.88
CA ASN A 125 -7.81 -13.27 -29.93
C ASN A 125 -6.52 -13.80 -30.61
N LYS A 126 -5.41 -13.89 -29.87
CA LYS A 126 -4.12 -14.38 -30.37
C LYS A 126 -3.72 -15.76 -29.83
N ASN A 127 -4.56 -16.37 -28.99
CA ASN A 127 -4.37 -17.71 -28.42
C ASN A 127 -3.01 -17.89 -27.72
N TYR A 128 -2.54 -16.86 -27.01
CA TYR A 128 -1.40 -17.00 -26.12
C TYR A 128 -1.77 -17.85 -24.89
N LEU A 129 -0.86 -18.74 -24.50
CA LEU A 129 -0.91 -19.45 -23.22
C LEU A 129 0.21 -18.94 -22.33
N PHE A 130 -0.11 -18.64 -21.08
CA PHE A 130 0.85 -18.16 -20.09
C PHE A 130 0.91 -19.13 -18.92
N SER A 131 2.12 -19.41 -18.45
CA SER A 131 2.34 -20.11 -17.17
C SER A 131 3.54 -19.50 -16.44
N VAL A 132 3.48 -19.52 -15.13
CA VAL A 132 4.51 -18.93 -14.26
C VAL A 132 5.06 -19.98 -13.30
N SER A 133 6.33 -19.86 -12.98
CA SER A 133 7.03 -20.77 -12.07
C SER A 133 8.22 -20.07 -11.39
N ASN A 134 8.90 -20.79 -10.49
CA ASN A 134 10.16 -20.37 -9.90
C ASN A 134 10.09 -18.99 -9.22
N PHE A 135 9.10 -18.83 -8.35
CA PHE A 135 8.86 -17.59 -7.62
C PHE A 135 9.89 -17.34 -6.52
N GLU A 136 10.42 -16.13 -6.47
CA GLU A 136 11.28 -15.64 -5.40
C GLU A 136 10.77 -14.27 -4.93
N ASN A 137 10.53 -14.13 -3.63
CA ASN A 137 10.02 -12.89 -3.05
C ASN A 137 11.16 -12.14 -2.33
N SER A 138 11.30 -10.84 -2.62
CA SER A 138 12.29 -9.97 -1.97
C SER A 138 11.65 -8.68 -1.48
N ILE A 139 11.76 -8.39 -0.18
CA ILE A 139 11.24 -7.14 0.39
C ILE A 139 12.19 -6.01 0.02
N VAL A 140 11.75 -5.12 -0.86
CA VAL A 140 12.56 -4.02 -1.40
C VAL A 140 12.33 -2.70 -0.65
N ALA A 141 11.13 -2.48 -0.10
CA ALA A 141 10.81 -1.23 0.59
C ALA A 141 9.83 -1.41 1.75
N ASN A 142 9.39 -0.28 2.30
CA ASN A 142 8.49 -0.24 3.46
C ASN A 142 7.07 -0.69 3.13
N ASP A 143 6.58 -0.47 1.90
CA ASP A 143 5.18 -0.61 1.48
C ASP A 143 5.01 -1.48 0.22
N PHE A 144 6.10 -2.02 -0.31
CA PHE A 144 6.09 -2.96 -1.42
C PHE A 144 7.24 -3.97 -1.34
N TRP A 145 7.07 -5.07 -2.05
CA TRP A 145 8.13 -6.02 -2.37
C TRP A 145 8.15 -6.31 -3.86
N THR A 146 9.19 -7.00 -4.30
CA THR A 146 9.32 -7.49 -5.66
C THR A 146 9.20 -9.00 -5.66
N ILE A 147 8.45 -9.52 -6.62
CA ILE A 147 8.38 -10.95 -6.93
C ILE A 147 9.15 -11.17 -8.22
N GLN A 148 10.17 -12.01 -8.17
CA GLN A 148 10.83 -12.54 -9.34
C GLN A 148 10.14 -13.86 -9.72
N TYR A 149 9.93 -14.11 -11.01
CA TYR A 149 9.39 -15.37 -11.50
C TYR A 149 9.76 -15.62 -12.96
N GLN A 150 9.67 -16.87 -13.36
CA GLN A 150 9.84 -17.28 -14.75
C GLN A 150 8.47 -17.35 -15.43
N LEU A 151 8.29 -16.55 -16.48
CA LEU A 151 7.12 -16.60 -17.35
C LEU A 151 7.43 -17.47 -18.56
N THR A 152 6.60 -18.47 -18.82
CA THR A 152 6.57 -19.22 -20.08
C THR A 152 5.37 -18.75 -20.89
N ILE A 153 5.63 -18.28 -22.11
CA ILE A 153 4.61 -17.89 -23.08
C ILE A 153 4.64 -18.90 -24.22
N THR A 154 3.50 -19.51 -24.52
CA THR A 154 3.37 -20.41 -25.67
C THR A 154 2.42 -19.80 -26.69
N GLN A 155 2.88 -19.65 -27.92
CA GLN A 155 2.07 -19.27 -29.07
C GLN A 155 2.44 -20.17 -30.25
N ASN A 156 1.44 -20.75 -30.93
CA ASN A 156 1.68 -21.68 -32.05
C ASN A 156 2.69 -22.79 -31.70
N GLU A 157 2.54 -23.38 -30.51
CA GLU A 157 3.39 -24.46 -29.97
C GLU A 157 4.87 -24.09 -29.73
N LYS A 158 5.23 -22.80 -29.83
CA LYS A 158 6.58 -22.31 -29.55
C LYS A 158 6.64 -21.67 -28.17
N PRO A 159 7.27 -22.33 -27.18
CA PRO A 159 7.48 -21.74 -25.87
C PRO A 159 8.62 -20.72 -25.89
N THR A 160 8.39 -19.56 -25.27
CA THR A 160 9.41 -18.55 -24.96
C THR A 160 9.42 -18.33 -23.46
N GLN A 161 10.61 -18.23 -22.87
CA GLN A 161 10.75 -18.02 -21.43
C GLN A 161 11.37 -16.65 -21.15
N LEU A 162 10.86 -15.98 -20.12
CA LEU A 162 11.35 -14.69 -19.64
C LEU A 162 11.48 -14.75 -18.12
N LEU A 163 12.56 -14.20 -17.59
CA LEU A 163 12.68 -13.89 -16.17
C LEU A 163 12.08 -12.49 -15.95
N LEU A 164 11.14 -12.35 -15.04
CA LEU A 164 10.43 -11.10 -14.79
C LEU A 164 10.52 -10.70 -13.32
N PHE A 165 10.49 -9.39 -13.09
CA PHE A 165 10.36 -8.76 -11.78
C PHE A 165 9.07 -7.98 -11.74
N GLN A 166 8.20 -8.27 -10.78
CA GLN A 166 6.95 -7.55 -10.59
C GLN A 166 6.91 -6.90 -9.22
N LYS A 167 6.60 -5.60 -9.20
CA LYS A 167 6.29 -4.88 -7.97
C LYS A 167 4.94 -5.33 -7.43
N VAL A 168 4.85 -5.57 -6.13
CA VAL A 168 3.60 -5.81 -5.41
C VAL A 168 3.48 -4.83 -4.26
N SER A 169 2.49 -3.95 -4.35
CA SER A 169 2.17 -2.97 -3.32
C SER A 169 1.28 -3.62 -2.26
N PHE A 170 1.58 -3.39 -0.98
CA PHE A 170 0.74 -3.83 0.13
C PHE A 170 0.42 -2.63 1.01
N LYS A 171 -0.81 -2.12 0.88
CA LYS A 171 -1.20 -0.85 1.48
C LYS A 171 -2.60 -0.89 2.08
N PRO A 172 -2.87 -0.05 3.09
CA PRO A 172 -4.22 0.09 3.64
C PRO A 172 -5.14 0.79 2.63
N ILE A 173 -6.35 0.27 2.47
CA ILE A 173 -7.44 0.94 1.75
C ILE A 173 -8.70 0.98 2.60
N ILE A 174 -9.47 2.05 2.47
CA ILE A 174 -10.75 2.20 3.17
C ILE A 174 -11.82 1.46 2.38
N LYS A 175 -12.40 0.41 2.96
CA LYS A 175 -13.57 -0.29 2.40
C LYS A 175 -14.82 0.04 3.20
N ALA A 176 -15.94 0.21 2.48
CA ALA A 176 -17.26 0.39 3.08
C ALA A 176 -17.93 -0.97 3.29
N PHE A 177 -18.49 -1.17 4.47
CA PHE A 177 -19.28 -2.33 4.87
C PHE A 177 -20.61 -1.81 5.43
N GLY A 178 -21.61 -1.68 4.56
CA GLY A 178 -22.85 -0.97 4.85
C GLY A 178 -22.58 0.51 5.18
N SER A 179 -22.98 0.95 6.37
CA SER A 179 -22.71 2.31 6.88
C SER A 179 -21.33 2.49 7.52
N THR A 180 -20.58 1.40 7.74
CA THR A 180 -19.27 1.44 8.40
C THR A 180 -18.13 1.48 7.40
N LYS A 181 -17.06 2.20 7.73
CA LYS A 181 -15.81 2.22 6.95
C LYS A 181 -14.70 1.58 7.78
N LYS A 182 -13.94 0.67 7.17
CA LYS A 182 -12.79 0.02 7.82
C LYS A 182 -11.58 0.10 6.91
N GLU A 183 -10.43 0.27 7.53
CA GLU A 183 -9.15 0.12 6.86
C GLU A 183 -8.86 -1.37 6.68
N VAL A 184 -8.53 -1.77 5.44
CA VAL A 184 -8.19 -3.13 5.07
C VAL A 184 -6.92 -3.11 4.24
N TRP A 185 -5.91 -3.84 4.68
CA TRP A 185 -4.68 -4.00 3.92
C TRP A 185 -4.92 -4.88 2.70
N THR A 186 -4.52 -4.40 1.52
CA THR A 186 -4.80 -5.05 0.25
C THR A 186 -3.55 -5.10 -0.61
N LEU A 187 -3.39 -6.22 -1.31
CA LEU A 187 -2.33 -6.45 -2.29
C LEU A 187 -2.75 -5.91 -3.65
N PHE A 188 -1.86 -5.20 -4.32
CA PHE A 188 -2.02 -4.76 -5.69
C PHE A 188 -0.80 -5.14 -6.52
N LEU A 189 -1.03 -5.67 -7.71
CA LEU A 189 0.01 -5.84 -8.70
C LEU A 189 0.42 -4.47 -9.24
N GLY A 190 1.72 -4.32 -9.51
CA GLY A 190 2.30 -3.11 -10.08
C GLY A 190 3.11 -3.41 -11.33
N GLU A 191 4.12 -2.57 -11.54
CA GLU A 191 4.99 -2.60 -12.71
C GLU A 191 5.69 -3.94 -12.88
N VAL A 192 5.80 -4.39 -14.13
CA VAL A 192 6.56 -5.60 -14.52
C VAL A 192 7.74 -5.18 -15.38
N THR A 193 8.94 -5.62 -15.01
CA THR A 193 10.19 -5.31 -15.72
C THR A 193 10.99 -6.57 -16.02
N LEU A 194 11.91 -6.43 -16.97
CA LEU A 194 13.01 -7.37 -17.18
C LEU A 194 14.12 -7.14 -16.14
N PRO A 195 15.08 -8.08 -16.00
CA PRO A 195 16.27 -7.92 -15.16
C PRO A 195 17.11 -6.69 -15.52
#